data_AF-A0A7C9E280-F1
#
_entry.id   AF-A0A7C9E280-F1
#
_cell.length_a   1.000
_cell.length_b   1.000
_cell.length_c   1.000
_cell.angle_alpha   90.00
_cell.angle_beta   90.00
_cell.angle_gamma   90.00
#
_symmetry.space_group_name_H-M   'P 1'
#
loop_
_entity.id
_entity.type
_entity.pdbx_description
1 polymer ?
#
loop_
_entity_poly.entity_id
_entity_poly.type
_entity_poly.pdbx_seq_one_letter_code
_entity_poly.pdbx_strand_id
1 'polypeptide(L)'
;SILSRSPLFTHYPVDRTSPYSYCGLNGAVYMPSKGYLLVVQSNTGKMFKVDAVDGTARTVNLPEDLTLADGIAVKEDGVVLVVSMNSAWFLKSDDSWGSGV
;
A
#
# COMPACT_ATOMS: atom_id res chain seq x y z
N SER A 1 -15.40 4.92 -11.62
CA SER A 1 -14.71 4.33 -10.47
C SER A 1 -14.58 5.42 -9.42
N ILE A 2 -15.21 5.24 -8.24
CA ILE A 2 -14.98 6.05 -7.03
C ILE A 2 -13.62 5.74 -6.41
N LEU A 3 -13.03 4.60 -6.79
CA LEU A 3 -11.66 4.25 -6.47
C LEU A 3 -10.73 4.95 -7.46
N SER A 4 -9.75 5.66 -6.90
CA SER A 4 -8.75 6.51 -7.53
C SER A 4 -8.35 6.09 -8.96
N ARG A 5 -8.25 7.07 -9.86
CA ARG A 5 -7.69 6.91 -11.22
C ARG A 5 -6.23 7.37 -11.31
N SER A 6 -5.53 7.38 -10.17
CA SER A 6 -4.16 7.90 -10.13
C SER A 6 -3.25 7.12 -11.11
N PRO A 7 -2.50 7.82 -11.98
CA PRO A 7 -1.53 7.16 -12.86
C PRO A 7 -0.37 6.52 -12.07
N LEU A 8 -0.23 6.84 -10.77
CA LEU A 8 0.80 6.25 -9.92
C LEU A 8 0.70 4.73 -9.81
N PHE A 9 -0.51 4.17 -9.90
CA PHE A 9 -0.71 2.72 -9.80
C PHE A 9 -0.11 1.94 -10.97
N THR A 10 0.23 2.61 -12.07
CA THR A 10 0.89 2.03 -13.24
C THR A 10 2.25 2.69 -13.52
N HIS A 11 2.75 3.52 -12.62
CA HIS A 11 4.00 4.26 -12.82
C HIS A 11 5.25 3.38 -12.61
N TYR A 12 5.18 2.45 -11.65
CA TYR A 12 6.32 1.59 -11.32
C TYR A 12 6.41 0.39 -12.27
N PRO A 13 7.64 -0.04 -12.62
CA PRO A 13 7.84 -1.23 -13.45
C PRO A 13 7.33 -2.47 -12.71
N VAL A 14 6.68 -3.35 -13.47
CA VAL A 14 6.23 -4.66 -12.99
C VAL A 14 7.21 -5.71 -13.48
N ASP A 15 7.72 -6.54 -12.57
CA ASP A 15 8.42 -7.77 -12.96
C ASP A 15 7.40 -8.73 -13.57
N ARG A 16 7.45 -8.87 -14.89
CA ARG A 16 6.52 -9.73 -15.65
C ARG A 16 6.81 -11.21 -15.47
N THR A 17 7.95 -11.58 -14.91
CA THR A 17 8.34 -12.97 -14.64
C THR A 17 7.87 -13.45 -13.27
N SER A 18 7.57 -12.53 -12.35
CA SER A 18 7.03 -12.86 -11.03
C SER A 18 5.69 -13.59 -11.13
N PRO A 19 5.44 -14.62 -10.29
CA PRO A 19 4.08 -15.10 -10.07
C PRO A 19 3.21 -13.92 -9.64
N TYR A 20 1.98 -13.85 -10.15
CA TYR A 20 1.04 -12.76 -9.86
C TYR A 20 1.45 -11.37 -10.37
N SER A 21 2.28 -11.28 -11.41
CA SER A 21 2.60 -9.99 -12.07
C SER A 21 1.35 -9.24 -12.60
N TYR A 22 0.24 -9.95 -12.80
CA TYR A 22 -1.07 -9.39 -13.16
C TYR A 22 -1.86 -8.81 -11.97
N CYS A 23 -1.46 -9.06 -10.72
CA CYS A 23 -2.15 -8.58 -9.52
C CYS A 23 -1.70 -7.16 -9.15
N GLY A 24 -2.56 -6.17 -9.40
CA GLY A 24 -2.31 -4.75 -9.09
C GLY A 24 -2.54 -4.39 -7.62
N LEU A 25 -3.31 -3.33 -7.37
CA LEU A 25 -3.76 -2.96 -6.03
C LEU A 25 -4.54 -4.13 -5.42
N ASN A 26 -4.25 -4.46 -4.16
CA ASN A 26 -4.80 -5.66 -3.53
C ASN A 26 -5.38 -5.35 -2.15
N GLY A 27 -4.56 -5.38 -1.09
CA GLY A 27 -5.00 -5.02 0.25
C GLY A 27 -5.23 -3.52 0.43
N ALA A 28 -6.30 -3.17 1.14
CA ALA A 28 -6.57 -1.81 1.58
C ALA A 28 -7.06 -1.76 3.03
N VAL A 29 -6.61 -0.76 3.79
CA VAL A 29 -7.13 -0.46 5.12
C VAL A 29 -7.48 1.01 5.22
N TYR A 30 -8.67 1.30 5.76
CA TYR A 30 -9.09 2.67 6.03
C TYR A 30 -8.49 3.17 7.35
N MET A 31 -8.05 4.43 7.38
CA MET A 31 -7.53 5.11 8.56
C MET A 31 -8.55 6.18 9.01
N PRO A 32 -9.53 5.84 9.85
CA PRO A 32 -10.72 6.67 10.07
C PRO A 32 -10.41 8.01 10.71
N SER A 33 -9.46 8.05 11.65
CA SER A 33 -9.05 9.29 12.32
C SER A 33 -8.34 10.28 11.39
N LYS A 34 -7.96 9.85 10.18
CA LYS A 34 -7.15 10.64 9.25
C LYS A 34 -7.73 10.76 7.84
N GLY A 35 -8.84 10.09 7.53
CA GLY A 35 -9.60 10.29 6.29
C GLY A 35 -8.94 9.76 5.00
N TYR A 36 -8.12 8.71 5.09
CA TYR A 36 -7.45 8.12 3.93
C TYR A 36 -7.38 6.60 4.01
N LEU A 37 -7.06 5.93 2.90
CA LEU A 37 -6.71 4.52 2.84
C LEU A 37 -5.20 4.33 2.69
N LEU A 38 -4.67 3.28 3.29
CA LEU A 38 -3.40 2.69 2.86
C LEU A 38 -3.72 1.51 1.96
N VAL A 39 -3.07 1.44 0.80
CA VAL A 39 -3.31 0.42 -0.22
C VAL A 39 -1.98 -0.17 -0.64
N VAL A 40 -1.86 -1.50 -0.63
CA VAL A 40 -0.67 -2.22 -1.10
C VAL A 40 -0.90 -2.77 -2.50
N GLN A 41 0.19 -2.86 -3.27
CA GLN A 41 0.19 -3.35 -4.65
C GLN A 41 1.07 -4.59 -4.76
N SER A 42 0.48 -5.72 -5.17
CA SER A 42 1.18 -7.00 -5.17
C SER A 42 2.30 -7.05 -6.22
N ASN A 43 2.07 -6.56 -7.43
CA ASN A 43 2.99 -6.69 -8.56
C ASN A 43 4.17 -5.68 -8.60
N THR A 44 4.19 -4.71 -7.69
CA THR A 44 5.30 -3.74 -7.57
C THR A 44 5.87 -3.65 -6.15
N GLY A 45 5.18 -4.27 -5.18
CA GLY A 45 5.46 -4.16 -3.74
C GLY A 45 5.24 -2.76 -3.15
N LYS A 46 4.66 -1.82 -3.91
CA LYS A 46 4.47 -0.44 -3.43
C LYS A 46 3.28 -0.34 -2.49
N MET A 47 3.39 0.59 -1.54
CA MET A 47 2.26 1.05 -0.73
C MET A 47 1.91 2.49 -1.09
N PHE A 48 0.62 2.78 -1.15
CA PHE A 48 0.07 4.09 -1.46
C PHE A 48 -0.80 4.58 -0.33
N LYS A 49 -0.74 5.89 -0.07
CA LYS A 49 -1.76 6.60 0.68
C LYS A 49 -2.73 7.23 -0.30
N VAL A 50 -4.01 6.92 -0.15
CA VAL A 50 -5.08 7.35 -1.05
C VAL A 50 -6.10 8.14 -0.25
N ASP A 51 -6.32 9.40 -0.62
CA ASP A 51 -7.36 10.24 -0.03
C ASP A 51 -8.74 9.56 -0.19
N ALA A 52 -9.53 9.49 0.88
CA ALA A 52 -10.79 8.77 0.85
C ALA A 52 -11.94 9.55 0.18
N VAL A 53 -11.76 10.85 -0.07
CA VAL A 53 -12.77 11.73 -0.66
C VAL A 53 -12.55 11.87 -2.16
N ASP A 54 -11.35 12.28 -2.58
CA ASP A 54 -11.05 12.57 -3.99
C ASP A 54 -10.19 11.51 -4.70
N GLY A 55 -9.66 10.55 -3.95
CA GLY A 55 -8.84 9.48 -4.49
C GLY A 55 -7.43 9.92 -4.89
N THR A 56 -6.97 11.12 -4.52
CA THR A 56 -5.58 11.52 -4.74
C THR A 56 -4.65 10.53 -4.06
N ALA A 57 -3.74 9.95 -4.83
CA ALA A 57 -2.80 8.95 -4.33
C ALA A 57 -1.39 9.52 -4.28
N ARG A 58 -0.62 9.08 -3.30
CA ARG A 58 0.83 9.26 -3.22
C ARG A 58 1.50 7.96 -2.78
N THR A 59 2.68 7.68 -3.27
CA THR A 59 3.49 6.56 -2.79
C THR A 59 3.96 6.85 -1.36
N VAL A 60 3.89 5.84 -0.49
CA VAL A 60 4.54 5.88 0.83
C VAL A 60 6.00 5.48 0.66
N ASN A 61 6.91 6.31 1.14
CA ASN A 61 8.35 6.00 1.06
C ASN A 61 8.70 4.94 2.11
N LEU A 62 9.06 3.73 1.66
CA LEU A 62 9.46 2.61 2.52
C LEU A 62 10.93 2.23 2.23
N PRO A 63 11.65 1.66 3.20
CA PRO A 63 13.04 1.24 3.01
C PRO A 63 13.18 0.09 2.00
N GLU A 64 12.12 -0.69 1.79
CA GLU A 64 12.07 -1.77 0.83
C GLU A 64 10.66 -1.91 0.22
N ASP A 65 10.60 -2.63 -0.90
CA ASP A 65 9.35 -3.02 -1.54
C ASP A 65 8.72 -4.22 -0.84
N LEU A 66 7.43 -4.11 -0.56
CA LEU A 66 6.63 -5.16 0.09
C LEU A 66 6.25 -6.22 -0.94
N THR A 67 7.24 -6.99 -1.39
CA THR A 67 7.11 -7.95 -2.50
C THR A 67 5.92 -8.90 -2.29
N LEU A 68 5.02 -8.95 -3.28
CA LEU A 68 3.79 -9.77 -3.24
C LEU A 68 2.86 -9.44 -2.05
N ALA A 69 2.88 -8.20 -1.56
CA ALA A 69 1.93 -7.76 -0.54
C ALA A 69 0.48 -8.02 -0.96
N ASP A 70 -0.29 -8.60 -0.05
CA ASP A 70 -1.66 -9.04 -0.27
C ASP A 70 -2.57 -8.40 0.77
N GLY A 71 -2.52 -8.88 2.01
CA GLY A 71 -3.32 -8.35 3.12
C GLY A 71 -2.67 -7.16 3.83
N ILE A 72 -3.50 -6.26 4.36
CA ILE A 72 -3.09 -5.15 5.21
C ILE A 72 -4.10 -4.96 6.35
N ALA A 73 -3.61 -4.70 7.55
CA ALA A 73 -4.42 -4.38 8.73
C ALA A 73 -3.71 -3.33 9.60
N VAL A 74 -4.47 -2.63 10.44
CA VAL A 74 -3.94 -1.70 11.45
C VAL A 74 -4.27 -2.23 12.84
N LYS A 75 -3.28 -2.25 13.73
CA LYS A 75 -3.47 -2.59 15.14
C LYS A 75 -3.91 -1.35 15.92
N GLU A 76 -4.44 -1.56 17.12
CA GLU A 76 -4.84 -0.46 18.02
C GLU A 76 -3.70 0.50 18.38
N ASP A 77 -2.45 0.00 18.42
CA ASP A 77 -1.24 0.79 18.68
C ASP A 77 -0.75 1.61 17.46
N GLY A 78 -1.49 1.58 16.35
CA GLY A 78 -1.16 2.30 15.12
C GLY A 78 -0.13 1.62 14.22
N VAL A 79 0.41 0.45 14.60
CA VAL A 79 1.25 -0.35 13.70
C VAL A 79 0.41 -0.90 12.56
N VAL A 80 0.92 -0.78 11.33
CA VAL A 80 0.33 -1.39 10.14
C VAL A 80 1.02 -2.71 9.86
N LEU A 81 0.24 -3.78 9.81
CA LEU A 81 0.69 -5.09 9.41
C LEU A 81 0.38 -5.28 7.92
N VAL A 82 1.40 -5.57 7.12
CA VAL A 82 1.24 -6.02 5.72
C VAL A 82 1.74 -7.46 5.63
N VAL A 83 1.05 -8.30 4.88
CA VAL A 83 1.42 -9.71 4.69
C VAL A 83 1.56 -10.06 3.22
N SER A 84 2.46 -10.98 2.92
CA SER A 84 2.56 -11.71 1.66
C SER A 84 2.54 -13.21 1.95
N MET A 85 2.72 -14.05 0.92
CA MET A 85 2.82 -15.49 1.09
C MET A 85 3.93 -15.93 2.06
N ASN A 86 5.06 -15.18 2.08
CA ASN A 86 6.28 -15.61 2.76
C ASN A 86 6.82 -14.56 3.75
N SER A 87 6.15 -13.44 3.95
CA SER A 87 6.65 -12.34 4.77
C SER A 87 5.53 -11.58 5.46
N ALA A 88 5.86 -10.96 6.59
CA ALA A 88 4.99 -10.04 7.29
C ALA A 88 5.82 -8.82 7.72
N TRP A 89 5.33 -7.63 7.39
CA TRP A 89 5.97 -6.36 7.73
C TRP A 89 5.15 -5.63 8.78
N PHE A 90 5.83 -5.15 9.82
CA PHE A 90 5.25 -4.35 10.89
C PHE A 90 5.74 -2.93 10.74
N LEU A 91 4.92 -2.11 10.10
CA LEU A 91 5.29 -0.76 9.68
C LEU A 91 4.77 0.27 10.68
N LYS A 92 5.55 1.33 10.87
CA LYS A 92 5.14 2.55 11.58
C LYS A 92 5.41 3.78 10.73
N SER A 93 4.77 4.89 11.09
CA SER A 93 5.02 6.18 10.48
C SER A 93 4.80 7.30 11.49
N ASP A 94 5.77 8.22 11.56
CA ASP A 94 5.71 9.43 12.38
C ASP A 94 5.26 10.66 11.57
N ASP A 95 5.08 10.53 10.25
CA ASP A 95 4.77 11.62 9.32
C ASP A 95 3.45 11.44 8.56
N SER A 96 2.50 10.71 9.16
CA SER A 96 1.19 10.42 8.57
C SER A 96 1.30 9.67 7.23
N TRP A 97 2.21 8.70 7.19
CA TRP A 97 2.52 7.84 6.03
C TRP A 97 2.93 8.66 4.81
N GLY A 98 3.80 9.66 5.00
CA GLY A 98 4.67 10.14 3.94
C GLY A 98 5.83 9.17 3.72
N SER A 99 6.33 8.65 4.83
CA SER A 99 7.30 7.56 4.93
C SER A 99 6.84 6.54 5.96
N GLY A 100 7.41 5.34 5.90
CA GLY A 100 7.28 4.34 6.93
C GLY A 100 8.59 3.59 7.15
N VAL A 101 8.71 2.97 8.33
CA VAL A 101 9.83 2.12 8.74
C VAL A 101 9.32 0.82 9.33
#